data_AF-X8CH03-F1
#
_entry.id   AF-X8CH03-F1
#
_cell.length_a   1.000
_cell.length_b   1.000
_cell.length_c   1.000
_cell.angle_alpha   90.00
_cell.angle_beta   90.00
_cell.angle_gamma   90.00
#
_symmetry.space_group_name_H-M   'P 1'
#
loop_
_entity.id
_entity.type
_entity.pdbx_description
1 polymer ?
#
loop_
_entity_poly.entity_id
_entity_poly.type
_entity_poly.pdbx_seq_one_letter_code
_entity_poly.pdbx_strand_id
1 'polypeptide(L)' 'MELLSRHGYEPRYGDGEVELANCPFHALAQEQTELACTMNHALISGVADALAPHGPNARLCPGPDRCCVVLAPGRA' A
#
# COMPACT_ATOMS: atom_id res chain seq x y z
N MET A 1 -10.73 -2.88 1.06
CA MET A 1 -10.22 -1.51 1.31
C MET A 1 -10.61 -0.99 2.68
N GLU A 2 -11.78 -1.34 3.21
CA GLU A 2 -12.21 -0.96 4.57
C GLU A 2 -11.19 -1.32 5.67
N LEU A 3 -10.51 -2.47 5.58
CA LEU A 3 -9.43 -2.84 6.50
C LEU A 3 -8.31 -1.78 6.54
N LEU A 4 -7.82 -1.36 5.37
CA LEU A 4 -6.77 -0.35 5.27
C LEU A 4 -7.25 0.99 5.82
N SER A 5 -8.49 1.41 5.51
CA SER A 5 -9.09 2.62 6.06
C SER A 5 -9.20 2.60 7.59
N ARG A 6 -9.57 1.46 8.17
CA ARG A 6 -9.59 1.28 9.63
C ARG A 6 -8.20 1.35 10.27
N HIS A 7 -7.16 1.05 9.51
CA HIS A 7 -5.76 1.16 9.94
C HIS A 7 -5.10 2.49 9.54
N GLY A 8 -5.91 3.49 9.14
CA GLY A 8 -5.44 4.86 8.88
C GLY A 8 -4.95 5.11 7.47
N TYR A 9 -5.08 4.16 6.55
CA TYR A 9 -4.79 4.40 5.14
C TYR A 9 -5.94 5.11 4.41
N GLU A 10 -5.60 5.88 3.40
CA GLU A 10 -6.55 6.57 2.52
C GLU A 10 -6.50 5.96 1.10
N PRO A 11 -7.19 4.84 0.84
CA PRO A 11 -7.21 4.21 -0.47
C PRO A 11 -7.97 5.05 -1.50
N ARG A 12 -7.35 5.23 -2.68
CA ARG A 12 -7.91 5.87 -3.87
C ARG A 12 -7.93 4.87 -5.01
N TYR A 13 -9.09 4.73 -5.65
CA TYR A 13 -9.25 3.84 -6.79
C TYR A 13 -8.89 4.58 -8.08
N GLY A 14 -8.01 4.00 -8.90
CA GLY A 14 -7.60 4.57 -10.18
C GLY A 14 -7.17 3.47 -11.15
N ASP A 15 -7.54 3.58 -12.43
CA ASP A 15 -7.10 2.71 -13.54
C ASP A 15 -7.00 1.19 -13.25
N GLY A 16 -7.95 0.66 -12.46
CA GLY A 16 -7.99 -0.77 -12.11
C GLY A 16 -7.10 -1.19 -10.94
N GLU A 17 -6.50 -0.22 -10.25
CA GLU A 17 -5.64 -0.40 -9.07
C GLU A 17 -6.12 0.48 -7.91
N VAL A 18 -5.54 0.26 -6.74
CA VAL A 18 -5.74 1.09 -5.55
C VAL A 18 -4.43 1.71 -5.13
N GLU A 19 -4.38 3.03 -5.19
CA GLU A 19 -3.31 3.85 -4.65
C GLU A 19 -3.62 4.21 -3.20
N LEU A 20 -2.60 4.43 -2.39
CA LEU A 20 -2.79 4.93 -1.02
C LEU A 20 -2.34 6.38 -0.99
N ALA A 21 -3.23 7.30 -0.59
CA ALA A 21 -2.92 8.72 -0.54
C ALA A 21 -1.96 9.08 0.60
N ASN A 22 -1.86 8.22 1.60
CA ASN A 22 -1.03 8.41 2.77
C ASN A 22 -0.26 7.13 3.13
N CYS A 23 0.72 7.30 4.01
CA CYS A 23 1.47 6.21 4.61
C CYS A 23 1.49 6.41 6.12
N PRO A 24 1.19 5.40 6.96
CA PRO A 24 1.35 5.54 8.41
C PRO A 24 2.80 5.83 8.80
N PHE A 25 3.75 5.49 7.93
CA PHE A 25 5.17 5.83 8.07
C PHE A 25 5.55 7.16 7.41
N HIS A 26 4.60 8.06 7.11
CA HIS A 26 4.88 9.31 6.38
C HIS A 26 5.92 10.19 7.08
N ALA A 27 5.90 10.26 8.43
CA ALA A 27 6.94 10.96 9.18
C ALA A 27 8.34 10.37 8.91
N LEU A 28 8.47 9.05 8.96
CA LEU A 28 9.73 8.35 8.63
C LEU A 28 10.09 8.50 7.15
N ALA A 29 9.11 8.57 6.26
CA ALA A 29 9.33 8.69 4.82
C ALA A 29 9.98 10.04 4.44
N GLN A 30 9.79 11.09 5.25
CA GLN A 30 10.45 12.40 5.05
C GLN A 30 11.95 12.34 5.33
N GLU A 31 12.40 11.47 6.23
CA GLU A 31 13.81 11.34 6.61
C GLU A 31 14.49 10.16 5.90
N GLN A 32 13.78 9.05 5.73
CA GLN A 32 14.27 7.78 5.15
C GLN A 32 13.20 7.13 4.29
N THR A 33 13.00 7.69 3.10
CA THR A 33 11.97 7.23 2.15
C THR A 33 12.09 5.75 1.81
N GLU A 34 13.29 5.25 1.48
CA GLU A 34 13.49 3.86 1.08
C GLU A 34 13.12 2.86 2.19
N LEU A 35 13.51 3.17 3.43
CA LEU A 35 13.17 2.36 4.60
C LEU A 35 11.66 2.35 4.84
N ALA A 36 11.02 3.53 4.86
CA ALA A 36 9.59 3.65 5.07
C ALA A 36 8.78 2.93 3.97
N CYS A 37 9.18 3.07 2.71
CA CYS A 37 8.54 2.39 1.59
C CYS A 37 8.66 0.87 1.71
N THR A 38 9.86 0.36 2.04
CA THR A 38 10.10 -1.10 2.21
C THR A 38 9.29 -1.67 3.37
N MET A 39 9.26 -0.97 4.51
CA MET A 39 8.44 -1.37 5.66
C MET A 39 6.95 -1.38 5.32
N ASN A 40 6.46 -0.35 4.63
CA ASN A 40 5.06 -0.26 4.25
C ASN A 40 4.68 -1.36 3.24
N HIS A 41 5.56 -1.67 2.29
CA HIS A 41 5.35 -2.75 1.33
C HIS A 41 5.30 -4.11 2.02
N ALA A 42 6.21 -4.39 2.96
CA ALA A 42 6.21 -5.63 3.72
C ALA A 42 4.91 -5.81 4.55
N LEU A 43 4.46 -4.74 5.22
CA LEU A 43 3.21 -4.75 5.98
C LEU A 43 2.00 -5.08 5.09
N ILE A 44 1.86 -4.37 3.97
CA ILE A 44 0.71 -4.53 3.07
C ILE A 44 0.78 -5.89 2.36
N SER A 45 1.96 -6.37 1.98
CA SER A 45 2.15 -7.68 1.37
C SER A 45 1.73 -8.80 2.33
N GLY A 46 2.12 -8.72 3.62
CA GLY A 46 1.68 -9.72 4.61
C GLY A 46 0.17 -9.75 4.81
N VAL A 47 -0.50 -8.60 4.73
CA VAL A 47 -1.98 -8.52 4.76
C VAL A 47 -2.58 -9.11 3.49
N ALA A 48 -2.02 -8.84 2.32
CA ALA A 48 -2.45 -9.41 1.05
C ALA A 48 -2.32 -10.94 1.02
N ASP A 49 -1.19 -11.47 1.50
CA ASP A 49 -0.91 -12.90 1.58
C ASP A 49 -1.89 -13.61 2.52
N ALA A 50 -2.26 -12.97 3.64
CA ALA A 50 -3.29 -13.50 4.55
C ALA A 50 -4.69 -13.59 3.92
N LEU A 51 -4.93 -12.88 2.81
CA LEU A 51 -6.18 -12.89 2.04
C LEU A 51 -6.12 -13.81 0.81
N ALA A 52 -5.02 -14.55 0.62
CA ALA A 52 -4.86 -15.48 -0.49
C ALA A 52 -5.99 -16.55 -0.53
N PRO A 53 -6.41 -17.01 -1.74
CA PRO A 53 -5.89 -16.63 -3.05
C PRO A 53 -6.51 -15.35 -3.62
N HIS A 54 -7.47 -14.74 -2.92
CA HIS A 54 -8.26 -13.61 -3.43
C HIS A 54 -7.72 -12.23 -2.99
N GLY A 55 -6.53 -12.20 -2.39
CA GLY A 55 -5.85 -10.99 -1.94
C GLY A 55 -5.31 -10.15 -3.12
N PRO A 56 -5.25 -8.81 -2.97
CA PRO A 56 -4.63 -7.96 -3.99
C PRO A 56 -3.12 -8.16 -4.04
N ASN A 57 -2.50 -7.93 -5.20
CA ASN A 57 -1.04 -7.90 -5.33
C ASN A 57 -0.48 -6.54 -4.89
N ALA A 58 0.40 -6.53 -3.89
CA ALA A 58 1.06 -5.31 -3.43
C ALA A 58 2.42 -5.11 -4.12
N ARG A 59 2.66 -3.92 -4.67
CA ARG A 59 3.96 -3.57 -5.28
C ARG A 59 4.45 -2.21 -4.83
N LEU A 60 5.77 -2.05 -4.86
CA LEU A 60 6.40 -0.74 -4.74
C LEU A 60 6.25 0.04 -6.06
N CYS A 61 5.59 1.19 -5.98
CA CYS A 61 5.46 2.16 -7.06
C CYS A 61 5.52 3.60 -6.49
N PRO A 62 6.72 4.07 -6.08
CA PRO A 62 6.91 5.44 -5.58
C PRO A 62 6.45 6.48 -6.59
N GLY A 63 5.86 7.57 -6.10
CA GLY A 63 5.53 8.73 -6.92
C GLY A 63 5.07 9.91 -6.08
N PRO A 64 4.92 11.10 -6.70
CA PRO A 64 4.48 12.29 -6.02
C PRO A 64 3.04 12.15 -5.50
N ASP A 65 2.75 12.79 -4.38
CA ASP A 65 1.40 12.93 -3.78
C ASP A 65 0.66 11.62 -3.46
N ARG A 66 1.40 10.52 -3.34
CA ARG A 66 0.89 9.21 -2.92
C ARG A 66 1.93 8.43 -2.11
N CYS A 67 1.46 7.38 -1.47
CA CYS A 67 2.29 6.36 -0.85
C CYS A 67 3.05 5.54 -1.90
N CYS A 68 4.19 4.97 -1.52
CA CYS A 68 5.01 4.16 -2.42
C CYS A 68 4.43 2.76 -2.72
N VAL A 69 3.26 2.40 -2.19
CA VAL A 69 2.66 1.07 -2.39
C VAL A 69 1.34 1.20 -3.12
N VAL A 70 1.18 0.40 -4.17
CA VAL A 70 -0.05 0.28 -4.96
C VAL A 70 -0.53 -1.16 -4.93
N LEU A 71 -1.84 -1.33 -4.86
CA LEU A 71 -2.52 -2.62 -4.84
C LEU A 71 -3.19 -2.88 -6.18
N ALA A 72 -2.77 -3.92 -6.86
CA ALA A 72 -3.44 -4.44 -8.05
C ALA A 72 -4.38 -5.60 -7.66
N PRO A 73 -5.40 -5.91 -8.49
CA PRO A 73 -6.21 -7.10 -8.31
C PRO A 73 -5.34 -8.37 -8.20
N GLY A 74 -5.70 -9.25 -7.28
CA GLY A 74 -5.12 -10.60 -7.21
C GLY A 74 -5.39 -11.36 -8.50
N ARG A 75 -4.42 -12.11 -9.00
CA ARG A 75 -4.68 -13.09 -10.05
C ARG A 75 -5.38 -14.27 -9.37
N ALA A 76 -6.63 -14.53 -9.76
CA ALA A 76 -7.38 -15.71 -9.34
C ALA A 76 -6.72 -17.01 -9.83
#